data_AF-A0A6G8CRH4-F1
#
_entry.id   AF-A0A6G8CRH4-F1
#
_cell.length_a   1.000
_cell.length_b   1.000
_cell.length_c   1.000
_cell.angle_alpha   90.00
_cell.angle_beta   90.00
_cell.angle_gamma   90.00
#
_symmetry.space_group_name_H-M   'P 1'
#
loop_
_entity.id
_entity.type
_entity.pdbx_description
1 polymer ?
#
loop_
_entity_poly.entity_id
_entity_poly.type
_entity_poly.pdbx_seq_one_letter_code
_entity_poly.pdbx_strand_id
1 'polypeptide(L)'
;MTHPIPWHELEPGDHRICCPACGTKPRKKDMGVTILSHDHGIAHCFKCGLIVSKRDERELSDTERKAYKRRMDALRKQHDAEQRERQAQAAAEAGLRWLASAPVLDHPYLTAKGVKAHGLRVLDGVLLVPVRDSNGVLHSLQTIDRSGDKRFLFGGRVKGCYHSIGRPSGSS
;
A
#
# COMPACT_ATOMS: atom_id res chain seq x y z
N MET A 1 -36.91 8.39 -16.94
CA MET A 1 -37.10 6.94 -16.77
C MET A 1 -35.73 6.35 -16.51
N THR A 2 -35.46 5.90 -15.29
CA THR A 2 -34.18 5.29 -14.91
C THR A 2 -34.22 3.84 -15.41
N HIS A 3 -33.41 3.49 -16.40
CA HIS A 3 -33.34 2.09 -16.84
C HIS A 3 -32.55 1.29 -15.80
N PRO A 4 -33.04 0.13 -15.32
CA PRO A 4 -32.27 -0.70 -14.41
C PRO A 4 -31.03 -1.29 -15.11
N ILE A 5 -30.01 -1.66 -14.32
CA ILE A 5 -28.85 -2.39 -14.83
C ILE A 5 -29.32 -3.79 -15.25
N PRO A 6 -29.03 -4.27 -16.47
CA PRO A 6 -29.54 -5.54 -16.98
C PRO A 6 -28.71 -6.72 -16.46
N TRP A 7 -28.75 -6.97 -15.14
CA TRP A 7 -27.90 -7.97 -14.48
C TRP A 7 -28.02 -9.38 -15.07
N HIS A 8 -29.20 -9.77 -15.57
CA HIS A 8 -29.48 -11.10 -16.11
C HIS A 8 -29.11 -11.26 -17.60
N GLU A 9 -28.82 -10.16 -18.30
CA GLU A 9 -28.44 -10.19 -19.72
C GLU A 9 -26.92 -10.17 -19.91
N LEU A 10 -26.16 -10.02 -18.82
CA LEU A 10 -24.71 -9.95 -18.83
C LEU A 10 -24.14 -11.28 -18.34
N GLU A 11 -23.34 -11.93 -19.19
CA GLU A 11 -22.56 -13.12 -18.83
C GLU A 11 -21.52 -12.80 -17.74
N PRO A 12 -21.04 -13.79 -16.97
CA PRO A 12 -19.92 -13.58 -16.04
C PRO A 12 -18.70 -12.94 -16.72
N GLY A 13 -18.16 -11.88 -16.12
CA GLY A 13 -17.05 -11.10 -16.66
C GLY A 13 -17.23 -9.58 -16.53
N ASP A 14 -16.36 -8.84 -17.20
CA ASP A 14 -16.33 -7.37 -17.19
C ASP A 14 -17.04 -6.77 -18.41
N HIS A 15 -17.99 -5.89 -18.14
CA HIS A 15 -18.86 -5.24 -19.11
C HIS A 15 -18.84 -3.73 -18.97
N ARG A 16 -19.27 -3.05 -20.03
CA ARG A 16 -19.28 -1.59 -20.12
C ARG A 16 -20.63 -1.13 -20.67
N ILE A 17 -21.42 -0.47 -19.83
CA ILE A 17 -22.79 -0.04 -20.14
C ILE A 17 -22.97 1.47 -19.96
N CYS A 18 -24.07 2.00 -20.49
CA CYS A 18 -24.49 3.37 -20.22
C CYS A 18 -24.96 3.49 -18.76
N CYS A 19 -24.49 4.52 -18.05
CA CYS A 19 -24.93 4.74 -16.67
C CYS A 19 -26.42 5.10 -16.64
N PRO A 20 -27.25 4.41 -15.85
CA PRO A 20 -28.68 4.69 -15.81
C PRO A 20 -29.04 6.01 -15.09
N ALA A 21 -28.14 6.55 -14.28
CA ALA A 21 -28.36 7.79 -13.54
C ALA A 21 -27.87 9.05 -14.28
N CYS A 22 -26.72 8.99 -14.97
CA CYS A 22 -26.11 10.18 -15.60
C CYS A 22 -25.77 10.01 -17.09
N GLY A 23 -26.10 8.85 -17.67
CA GLY A 23 -25.86 8.54 -19.06
C GLY A 23 -26.91 9.20 -19.94
N THR A 24 -26.49 10.12 -20.79
CA THR A 24 -27.37 10.87 -21.69
C THR A 24 -27.32 10.37 -23.14
N LYS A 25 -26.40 9.45 -23.45
CA LYS A 25 -26.20 8.89 -24.80
C LYS A 25 -25.95 7.38 -24.70
N PRO A 26 -26.74 6.51 -25.37
CA PRO A 26 -26.62 5.05 -25.28
C PRO A 26 -25.23 4.50 -25.63
N ARG A 27 -24.47 5.19 -26.50
CA ARG A 27 -23.12 4.81 -26.91
C ARG A 27 -22.03 5.12 -25.87
N LYS A 28 -22.31 5.91 -24.83
CA LYS A 28 -21.32 6.25 -23.80
C LYS A 28 -21.31 5.20 -22.70
N LYS A 29 -20.21 4.44 -22.64
CA LYS A 29 -20.03 3.38 -21.65
C LYS A 29 -19.39 3.91 -20.35
N ASP A 30 -20.12 4.82 -19.70
CA ASP A 30 -19.68 5.54 -18.50
C ASP A 30 -19.71 4.67 -17.22
N MET A 31 -20.26 3.45 -17.31
CA MET A 31 -20.36 2.50 -16.19
C MET A 31 -19.68 1.18 -16.53
N GLY A 32 -18.82 0.72 -15.62
CA GLY A 32 -18.26 -0.63 -15.63
C GLY A 32 -19.12 -1.55 -14.78
N VAL A 33 -19.33 -2.78 -15.24
CA VAL A 33 -20.11 -3.80 -14.54
C VAL A 33 -19.29 -5.08 -14.52
N THR A 34 -18.99 -5.59 -13.34
CA THR A 34 -18.32 -6.89 -13.15
C THR A 34 -19.36 -7.88 -12.65
N ILE A 35 -19.65 -8.89 -13.46
CA ILE A 35 -20.55 -10.00 -13.11
C ILE A 35 -19.68 -11.17 -12.63
N LEU A 36 -19.88 -11.56 -11.37
CA LEU A 36 -19.20 -12.70 -10.76
C LEU A 36 -20.00 -14.00 -10.97
N SER A 37 -21.33 -13.90 -10.96
CA SER A 37 -22.27 -14.99 -11.26
C SER A 37 -23.63 -14.40 -11.71
N HIS A 38 -24.56 -15.25 -12.16
CA HIS A 38 -25.91 -14.85 -12.58
C HIS A 38 -26.66 -13.96 -11.56
N ASP A 39 -26.35 -14.09 -10.27
CA ASP A 39 -26.95 -13.29 -9.20
C ASP A 39 -25.96 -12.45 -8.39
N HIS A 40 -24.68 -12.38 -8.80
CA HIS A 40 -23.67 -11.61 -8.10
C HIS A 40 -22.91 -10.70 -9.07
N GLY A 41 -22.94 -9.39 -8.84
CA GLY A 41 -22.11 -8.44 -9.56
C GLY A 41 -22.01 -7.08 -8.89
N ILE A 42 -21.11 -6.26 -9.41
CA ILE A 42 -20.92 -4.87 -8.99
C ILE A 42 -20.85 -3.97 -10.22
N ALA A 43 -21.52 -2.82 -10.14
CA ALA A 43 -21.54 -1.81 -11.16
C ALA A 43 -21.07 -0.47 -10.58
N HIS A 44 -20.15 0.18 -11.28
CA HIS A 44 -19.58 1.46 -10.88
C HIS A 44 -19.55 2.44 -12.06
N CYS A 45 -20.16 3.61 -11.87
CA CYS A 45 -20.09 4.70 -12.85
C CYS A 45 -18.88 5.60 -12.60
N PHE A 46 -18.01 5.70 -13.60
CA PHE A 46 -16.82 6.55 -13.56
C PHE A 46 -17.12 8.05 -13.69
N LYS A 47 -18.36 8.40 -14.07
CA LYS A 47 -18.78 9.80 -14.30
C LYS A 47 -19.49 10.41 -13.10
N CYS A 48 -20.50 9.73 -12.55
CA CYS A 48 -21.27 10.25 -11.40
C CYS A 48 -20.98 9.55 -10.08
N GLY A 49 -20.14 8.51 -10.06
CA GLY A 49 -19.78 7.76 -8.84
C GLY A 49 -20.86 6.80 -8.34
N LEU A 50 -21.94 6.56 -9.08
CA LEU A 50 -22.96 5.58 -8.70
C LEU A 50 -22.34 4.18 -8.55
N ILE A 51 -22.53 3.55 -7.39
CA ILE A 51 -22.16 2.16 -7.11
C ILE A 51 -23.43 1.36 -6.81
N VAL A 52 -23.64 0.26 -7.52
CA VAL A 52 -24.75 -0.69 -7.30
C VAL A 52 -24.17 -2.10 -7.23
N SER A 53 -24.57 -2.90 -6.24
CA SER A 53 -24.19 -4.31 -6.17
C SER A 53 -25.43 -5.21 -6.17
N LYS A 54 -25.34 -6.32 -6.90
CA LYS A 54 -26.24 -7.46 -6.81
C LYS A 54 -25.47 -8.56 -6.09
N ARG A 55 -26.04 -9.15 -5.06
CA ARG A 55 -25.40 -10.25 -4.32
C ARG A 55 -26.31 -11.46 -4.44
N ASP A 56 -25.68 -12.61 -4.70
CA ASP A 56 -26.36 -13.89 -4.60
C ASP A 56 -26.73 -14.06 -3.12
N GLU A 57 -28.04 -14.02 -2.83
CA GLU A 57 -28.57 -14.11 -1.47
C GLU A 57 -28.45 -15.53 -0.90
N ARG A 58 -27.89 -16.48 -1.66
CA ARG A 58 -27.57 -17.80 -1.13
C ARG A 58 -26.68 -17.67 0.09
N GLU A 59 -27.25 -18.01 1.25
CA GLU A 59 -26.46 -18.17 2.46
C GLU A 59 -25.43 -19.28 2.26
N LEU A 60 -24.15 -18.95 2.46
CA LEU A 60 -23.10 -19.95 2.51
C LEU A 60 -23.47 -20.96 3.59
N SER A 61 -23.43 -22.25 3.25
CA SER A 61 -23.58 -23.31 4.24
C SER A 61 -22.44 -23.23 5.28
N ASP A 62 -22.65 -23.80 6.47
CA ASP A 62 -21.63 -23.81 7.51
C ASP A 62 -20.31 -24.45 7.06
N THR A 63 -20.39 -25.45 6.18
CA THR A 63 -19.23 -26.11 5.59
C THR A 63 -18.47 -25.16 4.65
N GLU A 64 -19.18 -24.44 3.78
CA GLU A 64 -18.61 -23.45 2.88
C GLU A 64 -18.01 -22.25 3.64
N ARG A 65 -18.67 -21.76 4.69
CA ARG A 65 -18.14 -20.69 5.57
C ARG A 65 -16.85 -21.14 6.25
N LYS A 66 -16.82 -22.35 6.81
CA LYS A 66 -15.61 -22.91 7.45
C LYS A 66 -14.47 -23.09 6.45
N ALA A 67 -14.76 -23.59 5.24
CA ALA A 67 -13.76 -23.76 4.19
C ALA A 67 -13.19 -22.40 3.73
N TYR A 68 -14.07 -21.41 3.50
CA TYR A 68 -13.67 -20.05 3.15
C TYR A 68 -12.78 -19.42 4.22
N LYS A 69 -13.20 -19.50 5.50
CA LYS A 69 -12.40 -18.98 6.63
C LYS A 69 -11.01 -19.62 6.67
N ARG A 70 -10.92 -20.96 6.55
CA ARG A 70 -9.63 -21.66 6.52
C ARG A 70 -8.73 -21.19 5.37
N ARG A 71 -9.31 -20.98 4.18
CA ARG A 71 -8.57 -20.47 3.01
C ARG A 71 -8.06 -19.05 3.26
N MET A 72 -8.87 -18.16 3.80
CA MET A 72 -8.48 -16.79 4.11
C MET A 72 -7.40 -16.75 5.20
N ASP A 73 -7.53 -17.56 6.25
CA ASP A 73 -6.53 -17.68 7.31
C ASP A 73 -5.20 -18.19 6.75
N ALA A 74 -5.22 -19.17 5.84
CA ALA A 74 -4.02 -19.68 5.18
C ALA A 74 -3.32 -18.61 4.31
N LEU A 75 -4.09 -17.90 3.47
CA LEU A 75 -3.56 -16.81 2.64
C LEU A 75 -2.98 -15.68 3.49
N ARG A 76 -3.66 -15.31 4.58
CA ARG A 76 -3.16 -14.30 5.53
C ARG A 76 -1.85 -14.74 6.16
N LYS A 77 -1.76 -15.99 6.64
CA LYS A 77 -0.52 -16.53 7.22
C LYS A 77 0.63 -16.53 6.22
N GLN A 78 0.37 -16.92 4.97
CA GLN A 78 1.37 -16.89 3.90
C GLN A 78 1.84 -15.46 3.63
N HIS A 79 0.91 -14.51 3.46
CA HIS A 79 1.25 -13.12 3.23
C HIS A 79 2.07 -12.54 4.40
N ASP A 80 1.65 -12.79 5.64
CA ASP A 80 2.36 -12.31 6.83
C ASP A 80 3.78 -12.90 6.90
N ALA A 81 3.98 -14.15 6.47
CA ALA A 81 5.30 -14.78 6.42
C ALA A 81 6.19 -14.13 5.34
N GLU A 82 5.68 -13.95 4.12
CA GLU A 82 6.40 -13.27 3.05
C GLU A 82 6.76 -11.82 3.42
N GLN A 83 5.86 -11.09 4.09
CA GLN A 83 6.13 -9.74 4.56
C GLN A 83 7.24 -9.73 5.61
N ARG A 84 7.23 -10.66 6.57
CA ARG A 84 8.30 -10.76 7.58
C ARG A 84 9.65 -11.07 6.93
N GLU A 85 9.68 -11.97 5.97
CA GLU A 85 10.91 -12.32 5.26
C GLU A 85 11.48 -11.13 4.49
N ARG A 86 10.66 -10.43 3.69
CA ARG A 86 11.08 -9.22 2.96
C ARG A 86 11.60 -8.13 3.92
N GLN A 87 10.93 -7.93 5.05
CA GLN A 87 11.36 -6.96 6.06
C GLN A 87 12.68 -7.36 6.70
N ALA A 88 12.90 -8.64 6.99
CA ALA A 88 14.15 -9.14 7.55
C ALA A 88 15.32 -8.95 6.57
N GLN A 89 15.09 -9.25 5.28
CA GLN A 89 16.08 -9.01 4.22
C GLN A 89 16.43 -7.53 4.10
N ALA A 90 15.44 -6.65 4.07
CA ALA A 90 15.65 -5.21 4.01
C ALA A 90 16.36 -4.67 5.26
N ALA A 91 16.08 -5.20 6.45
CA ALA A 91 16.78 -4.83 7.68
C ALA A 91 18.25 -5.26 7.65
N ALA A 92 18.54 -6.47 7.15
CA ALA A 92 19.91 -6.95 6.97
C ALA A 92 20.68 -6.08 5.97
N GLU A 93 20.09 -5.77 4.81
CA GLU A 93 20.67 -4.88 3.82
C GLU A 93 20.90 -3.46 4.38
N ALA A 94 19.93 -2.92 5.11
CA ALA A 94 20.06 -1.64 5.80
C ALA A 94 21.25 -1.65 6.78
N GLY A 95 21.42 -2.74 7.54
CA GLY A 95 22.57 -2.94 8.42
C GLY A 95 23.90 -2.91 7.69
N LEU A 96 24.02 -3.64 6.57
CA LEU A 96 25.23 -3.67 5.74
C LEU A 96 25.58 -2.28 5.19
N ARG A 97 24.61 -1.58 4.60
CA ARG A 97 24.81 -0.21 4.09
C ARG A 97 25.17 0.77 5.21
N TRP A 98 24.54 0.63 6.38
CA TRP A 98 24.84 1.48 7.53
C TRP A 98 26.27 1.28 8.04
N LEU A 99 26.73 0.03 8.13
CA LEU A 99 28.11 -0.29 8.53
C LEU A 99 29.15 0.24 7.53
N ALA A 100 28.87 0.12 6.22
CA ALA A 100 29.76 0.60 5.16
C ALA A 100 29.81 2.13 5.02
N SER A 101 28.78 2.83 5.50
CA SER A 101 28.68 4.30 5.39
C SER A 101 29.58 5.04 6.38
N ALA A 102 29.87 6.31 6.10
CA ALA A 102 30.62 7.20 6.99
C ALA A 102 29.70 8.22 7.67
N PRO A 103 30.03 8.75 8.87
CA PRO A 103 29.33 9.90 9.44
C PRO A 103 29.28 11.06 8.45
N VAL A 104 28.10 11.66 8.26
CA VAL A 104 27.97 12.81 7.36
C VAL A 104 28.39 14.09 8.07
N LEU A 105 29.31 14.84 7.48
CA LEU A 105 29.73 16.16 7.97
C LEU A 105 28.96 17.28 7.26
N ASP A 106 28.87 17.18 5.93
CA ASP A 106 28.11 18.10 5.09
C ASP A 106 27.45 17.32 3.94
N HIS A 107 26.30 17.81 3.48
CA HIS A 107 25.58 17.27 2.33
C HIS A 107 24.72 18.37 1.70
N PRO A 108 24.67 18.51 0.36
CA PRO A 108 23.91 19.57 -0.32
C PRO A 108 22.46 19.68 0.15
N TYR A 109 21.80 18.53 0.35
CA TYR A 109 20.44 18.48 0.88
C TYR A 109 20.31 19.06 2.29
N LEU A 110 21.26 18.79 3.20
CA LEU A 110 21.23 19.29 4.58
C LEU A 110 21.41 20.82 4.60
N THR A 111 22.35 21.31 3.80
CA THR A 111 22.62 22.74 3.63
C THR A 111 21.40 23.46 3.03
N ALA A 112 20.79 22.90 1.98
CA ALA A 112 19.58 23.45 1.38
C ALA A 112 18.37 23.46 2.35
N LYS A 113 18.31 22.50 3.29
CA LYS A 113 17.25 22.43 4.31
C LYS A 113 17.59 23.16 5.61
N GLY A 114 18.82 23.62 5.79
CA GLY A 114 19.29 24.25 7.03
C GLY A 114 19.28 23.32 8.24
N VAL A 115 19.46 22.01 8.04
CA VAL A 115 19.40 20.99 9.11
C VAL A 115 20.78 20.39 9.34
N LYS A 116 21.14 20.12 10.60
CA LYS A 116 22.41 19.46 10.93
C LYS A 116 22.35 17.96 10.61
N ALA A 117 23.53 17.34 10.52
CA ALA A 117 23.68 15.92 10.23
C ALA A 117 23.00 14.98 11.24
N HIS A 118 22.78 15.35 12.50
CA HIS A 118 22.04 14.56 13.51
C HIS A 118 22.26 13.03 13.50
N GLY A 119 23.51 12.56 13.35
CA GLY A 119 23.83 11.12 13.34
C GLY A 119 23.45 10.37 12.06
N LEU A 120 23.10 11.10 11.00
CA LEU A 120 22.97 10.60 9.65
C LEU A 120 24.34 10.19 9.09
N ARG A 121 24.32 9.34 8.08
CA ARG A 121 25.52 8.82 7.43
C ARG A 121 25.45 9.01 5.94
N VAL A 122 26.59 8.91 5.26
CA VAL A 122 26.69 9.02 3.81
C VAL A 122 27.40 7.79 3.25
N LEU A 123 26.87 7.27 2.15
CA LEU A 123 27.48 6.19 1.39
C LEU A 123 27.39 6.56 -0.09
N ASP A 124 28.52 6.57 -0.80
CA ASP A 124 28.60 6.92 -2.23
C ASP A 124 27.92 8.25 -2.59
N GLY A 125 28.02 9.23 -1.68
CA GLY A 125 27.41 10.55 -1.87
C GLY A 125 25.89 10.59 -1.69
N VAL A 126 25.28 9.51 -1.21
CA VAL A 126 23.87 9.41 -0.85
C VAL A 126 23.72 9.49 0.67
N LEU A 127 22.87 10.40 1.14
CA LEU A 127 22.56 10.55 2.55
C LEU A 127 21.65 9.40 3.02
N LEU A 128 22.03 8.75 4.11
CA LEU A 128 21.31 7.64 4.74
C LEU A 128 20.67 8.11 6.05
N VAL A 129 19.35 7.99 6.11
CA VAL A 129 18.52 8.26 7.27
C VAL A 129 18.04 6.92 7.85
N PRO A 130 18.41 6.57 9.11
CA PRO A 130 18.01 5.30 9.69
C PRO A 130 16.54 5.31 10.08
N VAL A 131 15.83 4.24 9.71
CA VAL A 131 14.43 4.00 10.08
C VAL A 131 14.43 2.99 11.23
N ARG A 132 14.14 3.46 12.45
CA ARG A 132 14.22 2.67 13.67
C ARG A 132 12.86 2.53 14.34
N ASP A 133 12.66 1.46 15.11
CA ASP A 133 11.52 1.36 16.01
C ASP A 133 11.77 2.10 17.34
N SER A 134 10.80 2.03 18.26
CA SER A 134 10.88 2.67 19.57
C SER A 134 12.00 2.12 20.47
N ASN A 135 12.49 0.91 20.18
CA ASN A 135 13.61 0.30 20.89
C ASN A 135 14.96 0.67 20.24
N GLY A 136 14.95 1.46 19.16
CA GLY A 136 16.15 1.88 18.44
C GLY A 136 16.67 0.84 17.43
N VAL A 137 15.96 -0.26 17.20
CA VAL A 137 16.36 -1.30 16.25
C VAL A 137 16.21 -0.78 14.82
N LEU A 138 17.24 -0.96 13.99
CA LEU A 138 17.23 -0.56 12.58
C LEU A 138 16.40 -1.56 11.77
N HIS A 139 15.36 -1.07 11.10
CA HIS A 139 14.51 -1.89 10.23
C HIS A 139 14.63 -1.55 8.74
N SER A 140 15.08 -0.34 8.42
CA SER A 140 15.24 0.13 7.04
C SER A 140 16.11 1.40 6.97
N LEU A 141 16.33 1.91 5.77
CA LEU A 141 16.94 3.20 5.49
C LEU A 141 16.03 4.03 4.59
N GLN A 142 16.00 5.33 4.81
CA GLN A 142 15.61 6.30 3.80
C GLN A 142 16.88 6.90 3.20
N THR A 143 16.99 6.84 1.89
CA THR A 143 18.08 7.44 1.14
C THR A 143 17.64 8.78 0.58
N ILE A 144 18.54 9.76 0.57
CA ILE A 144 18.35 11.06 -0.05
C ILE A 144 19.57 11.32 -0.93
N ASP A 145 19.37 11.47 -2.24
CA ASP A 145 20.47 11.75 -3.15
C ASP A 145 20.82 13.25 -3.18
N ARG A 146 21.73 13.62 -4.10
CA ARG A 146 22.20 14.99 -4.25
C ARG A 146 21.13 15.96 -4.79
N SER A 147 20.17 15.49 -5.60
CA SER A 147 19.02 16.31 -6.04
C SER A 147 17.99 16.50 -4.92
N GLY A 148 18.07 15.67 -3.87
CA GLY A 148 17.16 15.69 -2.74
C GLY A 148 15.99 14.72 -2.90
N ASP A 149 16.06 13.82 -3.89
CA ASP A 149 15.07 12.79 -4.10
C ASP A 149 15.17 11.74 -3.00
N LYS A 150 14.05 11.51 -2.33
CA LYS A 150 13.98 10.62 -1.17
C LYS A 150 13.38 9.29 -1.56
N ARG A 151 14.01 8.20 -1.14
CA ARG A 151 13.49 6.84 -1.34
C ARG A 151 13.66 6.02 -0.08
N PHE A 152 12.68 5.17 0.22
CA PHE A 152 12.85 4.15 1.25
C PHE A 152 13.44 2.89 0.62
N LEU A 153 14.20 2.13 1.39
CA LEU A 153 14.66 0.82 0.96
C LEU A 153 13.46 -0.08 0.69
N PHE A 154 13.42 -0.68 -0.50
CA PHE A 154 12.32 -1.54 -0.93
C PHE A 154 12.15 -2.72 0.02
N GLY A 155 10.89 -3.06 0.35
CA GLY A 155 10.57 -4.13 1.31
C GLY A 155 10.86 -3.80 2.78
N GLY A 156 11.48 -2.66 3.07
CA GLY A 156 11.73 -2.19 4.42
C GLY A 156 10.46 -1.83 5.18
N ARG A 157 10.43 -2.12 6.48
CA ARG A 157 9.33 -1.70 7.35
C ARG A 157 9.41 -0.19 7.58
N VAL A 158 8.36 0.54 7.19
CA VAL A 158 8.24 2.00 7.37
C VAL A 158 7.15 2.36 8.39
N LYS A 159 6.02 1.64 8.42
CA LYS A 159 4.94 1.89 9.39
C LYS A 159 5.38 1.56 10.82
N GLY A 160 5.22 2.55 11.70
CA GLY A 160 5.58 2.46 13.12
C GLY A 160 7.07 2.70 13.41
N CYS A 161 7.85 3.08 12.40
CA CYS A 161 9.25 3.43 12.56
C CYS A 161 9.46 4.93 12.33
N TYR A 162 10.46 5.50 12.99
CA TYR A 162 10.77 6.93 12.93
C TYR A 162 12.28 7.16 13.04
N HIS A 163 12.70 8.36 12.64
CA HIS A 163 14.04 8.87 12.88
C HIS A 163 13.97 9.91 14.01
N SER A 164 14.47 9.56 15.20
CA SER A 164 14.48 10.46 16.35
C SER A 164 15.53 11.55 16.15
N ILE A 165 15.11 12.80 16.12
CA ILE A 165 16.00 13.96 16.27
C ILE A 165 15.88 14.44 17.71
N GLY A 166 16.89 14.15 18.54
CA GLY A 166 16.92 14.45 19.97
C GLY A 166 16.65 13.25 20.89
N ARG A 167 17.12 13.33 22.14
CA ARG A 167 16.74 12.38 23.20
C ARG A 167 15.37 12.81 23.75
N PRO A 168 14.38 11.91 23.89
CA PRO A 168 13.21 12.24 24.70
C PRO A 168 13.70 12.44 26.13
N SER A 169 13.65 13.69 26.60
CA SER A 169 13.72 13.97 28.04
C SER A 169 12.47 13.37 28.66
N GLY A 170 12.61 12.17 29.23
CA GLY A 170 11.66 11.68 30.20
C GLY A 170 11.45 12.76 31.25
N SER A 171 10.22 13.25 31.36
CA SER A 171 9.80 14.12 32.45
C SER A 171 8.50 13.56 32.99
N SER A 172 8.68 12.92 34.15
CA SER A 172 7.71 12.55 35.19
C SER A 172 6.75 11.40 34.92
#